data_AF-A0AAN9W1N4-F1
#
_entry.id   AF-A0AAN9W1N4-F1
#
_cell.length_a   1.000
_cell.length_b   1.000
_cell.length_c   1.000
_cell.angle_alpha   90.00
_cell.angle_beta   90.00
_cell.angle_gamma   90.00
#
_symmetry.space_group_name_H-M   'P 1'
#
loop_
_entity.id
_entity.type
_entity.pdbx_description
1 polymer ?
#
loop_
_entity_poly.entity_id
_entity_poly.type
_entity_poly.pdbx_seq_one_letter_code
_entity_poly.pdbx_strand_id
1 'polypeptide(L)'
;MRNCGEEYDSKTRGRVNKRSMKPPCHNCKLKCTEKIDENYLKEIFAMFWAMGDLQRQREFIIDSTQAVVPKYQRITLNRKRERGSNQAYSITKDGEKIRVCKRFFKNTFGLSDRANRTTFEKTDKSTGVLSLEMRGKHGKGRNLDEELVKIAKVHIEKIPRIIVDLKVLGSISMVENLSSNFTETI
;
A
#
# COMPACT_ATOMS: atom_id res chain seq x y z
N MET A 1 -2.71 -4.90 -7.01
CA MET A 1 -2.00 -5.38 -5.79
C MET A 1 -2.77 -4.95 -4.56
N ARG A 2 -2.97 -5.84 -3.57
CA ARG A 2 -3.84 -5.61 -2.39
C ARG A 2 -3.52 -4.34 -1.59
N ASN A 3 -2.24 -3.98 -1.47
CA ASN A 3 -1.80 -2.85 -0.65
C ASN A 3 -1.97 -1.49 -1.35
N CYS A 4 -2.15 -1.46 -2.68
CA CYS A 4 -2.40 -0.24 -3.43
C CYS A 4 -3.87 0.18 -3.43
N GLY A 5 -4.73 -0.53 -2.70
CA GLY A 5 -6.15 -0.24 -2.62
C GLY A 5 -6.94 -0.58 -3.89
N GLU A 6 -6.31 -1.14 -4.93
CA GLU A 6 -6.98 -1.59 -6.15
C GLU A 6 -7.89 -2.81 -5.93
N GLU A 7 -8.81 -3.01 -6.86
CA GLU A 7 -9.65 -4.21 -6.89
C GLU A 7 -8.81 -5.49 -7.01
N TYR A 8 -9.23 -6.55 -6.32
CA TYR A 8 -8.57 -7.85 -6.43
C TYR A 8 -9.50 -9.01 -6.03
N ASP A 9 -9.23 -10.19 -6.58
CA ASP A 9 -9.95 -11.40 -6.20
C ASP A 9 -9.27 -12.09 -5.01
N SER A 10 -10.06 -12.37 -3.98
CA SER A 10 -9.64 -13.00 -2.73
C SER A 10 -10.20 -14.42 -2.64
N LYS A 11 -9.33 -15.42 -2.42
CA LYS A 11 -9.73 -16.84 -2.26
C LYS A 11 -10.89 -17.05 -1.28
N THR A 12 -10.93 -16.28 -0.19
CA THR A 12 -11.95 -16.43 0.88
C THR A 12 -13.15 -15.50 0.75
N ARG A 13 -13.04 -14.40 0.00
CA ARG A 13 -14.05 -13.32 0.01
C ARG A 13 -14.61 -12.98 -1.37
N GLY A 14 -14.20 -13.72 -2.41
CA GLY A 14 -14.49 -13.38 -3.79
C GLY A 14 -13.85 -12.05 -4.20
N ARG A 15 -14.51 -11.31 -5.08
CA ARG A 15 -14.07 -10.01 -5.59
C ARG A 15 -14.11 -8.94 -4.51
N VAL A 16 -12.99 -8.28 -4.30
CA VAL A 16 -12.84 -7.17 -3.34
C VAL A 16 -12.68 -5.88 -4.14
N ASN A 17 -13.69 -5.02 -4.07
CA ASN A 17 -13.71 -3.73 -4.77
C ASN A 17 -12.53 -2.83 -4.38
N LYS A 18 -12.19 -1.93 -5.31
CA LYS A 18 -11.25 -0.83 -5.08
C LYS A 18 -11.66 0.00 -3.86
N ARG A 19 -10.65 0.45 -3.11
CA ARG A 19 -10.83 1.38 -1.98
C ARG A 19 -11.31 2.71 -2.51
N SER A 20 -12.29 3.27 -1.82
CA SER A 20 -12.81 4.61 -2.08
C SER A 20 -12.96 5.39 -0.78
N MET A 21 -12.91 6.71 -0.91
CA MET A 21 -13.33 7.61 0.15
C MET A 21 -14.81 7.35 0.46
N LYS A 22 -15.14 7.37 1.75
CA LYS A 22 -16.52 7.25 2.24
C LYS A 22 -17.09 8.63 2.55
N PRO A 23 -18.43 8.76 2.67
CA PRO A 23 -19.06 10.02 3.07
C PRO A 23 -18.42 10.58 4.34
N PRO A 24 -18.32 11.91 4.47
CA PRO A 24 -17.70 12.53 5.64
C PRO A 24 -18.45 12.21 6.94
N CYS A 25 -17.87 12.61 8.06
CA CYS A 25 -18.51 12.45 9.36
C CYS A 25 -19.77 13.32 9.48
N HIS A 26 -20.88 12.72 9.88
CA HIS A 26 -22.14 13.41 10.22
C HIS A 26 -22.12 13.95 11.65
N ASN A 27 -22.78 15.09 11.92
CA ASN A 27 -22.87 15.76 13.23
C ASN A 27 -21.49 15.91 13.91
N CYS A 28 -20.51 16.43 13.17
CA CYS A 28 -19.14 16.48 13.62
C CYS A 28 -18.86 17.68 14.53
N LYS A 29 -18.62 17.42 15.82
CA LYS A 29 -18.18 18.44 16.79
C LYS A 29 -16.88 19.16 16.39
N LEU A 30 -16.03 18.51 15.60
CA LEU A 30 -14.75 19.04 15.16
C LEU A 30 -14.83 19.75 13.80
N LYS A 31 -16.02 19.84 13.19
CA LYS A 31 -16.27 20.51 11.89
C LYS A 31 -15.26 20.12 10.81
N CYS A 32 -14.96 18.82 10.69
CA CYS A 32 -13.84 18.35 9.86
C CYS A 32 -13.99 18.68 8.37
N THR A 33 -15.22 18.72 7.86
CA THR A 33 -15.53 19.07 6.46
C THR A 33 -15.25 20.53 6.14
N GLU A 34 -15.31 21.44 7.12
CA GLU A 34 -15.03 22.87 6.92
C GLU A 34 -13.53 23.17 6.96
N LYS A 35 -12.73 22.27 7.55
CA LYS A 35 -11.30 22.50 7.80
C LYS A 35 -10.39 22.07 6.65
N ILE A 36 -10.85 21.14 5.82
CA ILE A 36 -10.02 20.50 4.81
C ILE A 36 -10.80 20.43 3.51
N ASP A 37 -10.18 20.94 2.46
CA ASP A 37 -10.74 20.95 1.11
C ASP A 37 -10.87 19.54 0.55
N GLU A 38 -11.92 19.30 -0.24
CA GLU A 38 -12.18 17.97 -0.81
C GLU A 38 -11.11 17.55 -1.82
N ASN A 39 -10.54 18.48 -2.60
CA ASN A 39 -9.49 18.15 -3.56
C ASN A 39 -8.23 17.68 -2.84
N TYR A 40 -7.87 18.36 -1.75
CA TYR A 40 -6.76 17.93 -0.90
C TYR A 40 -7.00 16.54 -0.31
N LEU A 41 -8.25 16.23 0.11
CA LEU A 41 -8.59 14.88 0.59
C LEU A 41 -8.40 13.80 -0.48
N LYS A 42 -8.72 14.11 -1.75
CA LYS A 42 -8.51 13.20 -2.89
C LYS A 42 -7.03 12.99 -3.17
N GLU A 43 -6.23 14.05 -3.10
CA GLU A 43 -4.78 14.00 -3.27
C GLU A 43 -4.12 13.12 -2.20
N ILE A 44 -4.37 13.39 -0.91
CA ILE A 44 -3.78 12.58 0.18
C ILE A 44 -4.28 11.13 0.15
N PHE A 45 -5.51 10.90 -0.31
CA PHE A 45 -6.03 9.54 -0.49
C PHE A 45 -5.24 8.81 -1.58
N ALA A 46 -5.03 9.45 -2.72
CA ALA A 46 -4.25 8.89 -3.82
C ALA A 46 -2.81 8.63 -3.37
N MET A 47 -2.15 9.59 -2.70
CA MET A 47 -0.80 9.43 -2.16
C MET A 47 -0.71 8.25 -1.17
N PHE A 48 -1.68 8.12 -0.26
CA PHE A 48 -1.70 7.06 0.73
C PHE A 48 -1.74 5.65 0.10
N TRP A 49 -2.58 5.47 -0.93
CA TRP A 49 -2.70 4.20 -1.61
C TRP A 49 -1.60 3.97 -2.65
N ALA A 50 -1.06 5.03 -3.25
CA ALA A 50 0.10 4.98 -4.14
C ALA A 50 1.35 4.45 -3.44
N MET A 51 1.47 4.59 -2.12
CA MET A 51 2.57 3.99 -1.35
C MET A 51 2.74 2.49 -1.61
N GLY A 52 1.64 1.75 -1.82
CA GLY A 52 1.66 0.30 -2.11
C GLY A 52 2.29 -0.60 -1.03
N ASP A 53 2.79 -0.01 0.05
CA ASP A 53 3.52 -0.67 1.13
C ASP A 53 2.74 -0.57 2.43
N LEU A 54 2.42 -1.73 3.00
CA LEU A 54 1.65 -1.85 4.23
C LEU A 54 2.42 -1.31 5.44
N GLN A 55 3.75 -1.36 5.44
CA GLN A 55 4.56 -0.80 6.52
C GLN A 55 4.50 0.73 6.49
N ARG A 56 4.77 1.36 5.34
CA ARG A 56 4.68 2.81 5.17
C ARG A 56 3.29 3.36 5.46
N GLN A 57 2.24 2.64 5.03
CA GLN A 57 0.86 3.00 5.38
C GLN A 57 0.59 2.99 6.89
N ARG A 58 1.19 2.06 7.63
CA ARG A 58 1.06 2.01 9.10
C ARG A 58 1.84 3.14 9.76
N GLU A 59 3.04 3.43 9.29
CA GLU A 59 3.84 4.57 9.76
C GLU A 59 3.08 5.88 9.56
N PHE A 60 2.45 6.06 8.40
CA PHE A 60 1.58 7.21 8.14
C PHE A 60 0.42 7.32 9.15
N ILE A 61 -0.25 6.20 9.45
CA ILE A 61 -1.34 6.18 10.45
C ILE A 61 -0.82 6.55 11.84
N ILE A 62 0.39 6.08 12.21
CA ILE A 62 1.02 6.38 13.49
C ILE A 62 1.37 7.88 13.56
N ASP A 63 2.04 8.43 12.56
CA ASP A 63 2.38 9.86 12.52
C ASP A 63 1.11 10.75 12.54
N SER A 64 0.04 10.29 11.91
CA SER A 64 -1.27 10.95 11.91
C SER A 64 -2.07 10.73 13.19
N THR A 65 -1.52 10.07 14.20
CA THR A 65 -2.22 9.76 15.46
C THR A 65 -1.39 10.15 16.69
N GLN A 66 -2.05 10.69 17.71
CA GLN A 66 -1.46 11.00 19.00
C GLN A 66 -2.26 10.35 20.13
N ALA A 67 -1.59 9.76 21.12
CA ALA A 67 -2.24 9.29 22.33
C ALA A 67 -2.76 10.47 23.15
N VAL A 68 -4.03 10.41 23.55
CA VAL A 68 -4.65 11.41 24.41
C VAL A 68 -4.63 10.89 25.83
N VAL A 69 -3.83 11.56 26.67
CA VAL A 69 -3.82 11.34 28.11
C VAL A 69 -4.91 12.21 28.74
N PRO A 70 -5.97 11.63 29.34
CA PRO A 70 -7.00 12.43 29.99
C PRO A 70 -6.45 13.10 31.25
N LYS A 71 -6.83 14.36 31.49
CA LYS A 71 -6.44 15.10 32.71
C LYS A 71 -6.89 14.39 33.99
N TYR A 72 -8.04 13.73 33.94
CA TYR A 72 -8.59 12.94 35.05
C TYR A 72 -8.97 11.55 34.55
N GLN A 73 -8.52 10.52 35.25
CA GLN A 73 -8.87 9.13 34.96
C GLN A 73 -9.55 8.51 36.18
N ARG A 74 -10.77 7.98 35.99
CA ARG A 74 -11.45 7.20 37.02
C ARG A 74 -10.79 5.83 37.12
N ILE A 75 -9.95 5.64 38.14
CA ILE A 75 -9.34 4.35 38.46
C ILE A 75 -10.46 3.45 39.02
N THR A 76 -10.60 2.25 38.46
CA THR A 76 -11.58 1.26 38.94
C THR A 76 -10.82 0.01 39.31
N LEU A 77 -10.80 -0.33 40.60
CA LEU A 77 -9.97 -1.40 41.16
C LEU A 77 -10.28 -2.80 40.57
N ASN A 78 -11.49 -3.02 40.05
CA ASN A 78 -11.95 -4.30 39.50
C ASN A 78 -12.14 -4.28 37.97
N ARG A 79 -11.27 -3.61 37.21
CA ARG A 79 -11.33 -3.70 35.73
C ARG A 79 -10.77 -5.03 35.26
N LYS A 80 -11.64 -5.88 34.71
CA LYS A 80 -11.24 -7.12 34.00
C LYS A 80 -10.34 -6.87 32.76
N ARG A 81 -10.36 -5.67 32.19
CA ARG A 81 -9.52 -5.29 31.03
C ARG A 81 -9.07 -3.83 31.14
N GLU A 82 -7.78 -3.60 30.96
CA GLU A 82 -7.22 -2.27 30.72
C GLU A 82 -7.79 -1.71 29.41
N ARG A 83 -8.39 -0.53 29.46
CA ARG A 83 -8.84 0.16 28.24
C ARG A 83 -7.65 0.94 27.71
N GLY A 84 -7.31 0.75 26.42
CA GLY A 84 -6.29 1.56 25.77
C GLY A 84 -6.61 3.05 25.83
N SER A 85 -5.57 3.88 25.74
CA SER A 85 -5.70 5.34 25.72
C SER A 85 -6.57 5.79 24.54
N ASN A 86 -7.27 6.92 24.73
CA ASN A 86 -7.96 7.57 23.63
C ASN A 86 -6.93 8.05 22.59
N GLN A 87 -7.34 8.10 21.33
CA GLN A 87 -6.47 8.51 20.23
C GLN A 87 -7.03 9.75 19.53
N ALA A 88 -6.15 10.70 19.29
CA ALA A 88 -6.38 11.87 18.47
C ALA A 88 -5.84 11.61 17.06
N TYR A 89 -6.66 11.84 16.05
CA TYR A 89 -6.29 11.76 14.64
C TYR A 89 -6.11 13.15 14.05
N SER A 90 -5.11 13.31 13.21
CA SER A 90 -4.83 14.54 12.47
C SER A 90 -4.59 14.25 10.99
N ILE A 91 -4.79 15.26 10.16
CA ILE A 91 -4.33 15.26 8.76
C ILE A 91 -3.35 16.42 8.64
N THR A 92 -2.15 16.14 8.16
CA THR A 92 -1.14 17.17 7.91
C THR A 92 -1.51 17.91 6.63
N LYS A 93 -1.50 19.25 6.65
CA LYS A 93 -1.66 20.12 5.49
C LYS A 93 -0.71 21.30 5.67
N ASP A 94 0.11 21.60 4.65
CA ASP A 94 1.07 22.72 4.67
C ASP A 94 2.01 22.70 5.90
N GLY A 95 2.39 21.50 6.37
CA GLY A 95 3.22 21.30 7.56
C GLY A 95 2.45 21.34 8.89
N GLU A 96 1.17 21.71 8.89
CA GLU A 96 0.35 21.80 10.09
C GLU A 96 -0.55 20.56 10.28
N LYS A 97 -0.61 20.02 11.51
CA LYS A 97 -1.47 18.89 11.85
C LYS A 97 -2.89 19.36 12.21
N ILE A 98 -3.83 19.23 11.27
CA ILE A 98 -5.24 19.59 11.47
C ILE A 98 -5.97 18.44 12.20
N ARG A 99 -6.51 18.73 13.39
CA ARG A 99 -7.24 17.75 14.21
C ARG A 99 -8.59 17.36 13.57
N VAL A 100 -8.81 16.05 13.36
CA VAL A 100 -10.04 15.50 12.77
C VAL A 100 -10.66 14.36 13.59
N CYS A 101 -11.96 14.10 13.48
CA CYS A 101 -12.56 12.98 14.21
C CYS A 101 -12.11 11.63 13.61
N LYS A 102 -12.13 10.57 14.43
CA LYS A 102 -11.74 9.20 14.00
C LYS A 102 -12.53 8.73 12.77
N ARG A 103 -13.83 9.05 12.72
CA ARG A 103 -14.71 8.65 11.62
C ARG A 103 -14.31 9.34 10.31
N PHE A 104 -14.00 10.63 10.36
CA PHE A 104 -13.53 11.38 9.20
C PHE A 104 -12.24 10.78 8.67
N PHE A 105 -11.21 10.62 9.52
CA PHE A 105 -9.93 10.04 9.12
C PHE A 105 -10.07 8.66 8.43
N LYS A 106 -10.84 7.75 9.04
CA LYS A 106 -11.08 6.43 8.45
C LYS A 106 -11.84 6.50 7.13
N ASN A 107 -12.81 7.39 7.03
CA ASN A 107 -13.62 7.54 5.82
C ASN A 107 -12.82 8.15 4.69
N THR A 108 -11.97 9.14 4.98
CA THR A 108 -10.99 9.71 4.04
C THR A 108 -10.12 8.58 3.49
N PHE A 109 -9.43 7.80 4.32
CA PHE A 109 -8.50 6.77 3.81
C PHE A 109 -9.16 5.43 3.45
N GLY A 110 -10.49 5.28 3.52
CA GLY A 110 -11.17 4.01 3.26
C GLY A 110 -10.78 2.87 4.22
N LEU A 111 -10.34 3.21 5.44
CA LEU A 111 -9.80 2.29 6.43
C LEU A 111 -10.89 1.65 7.31
N SER A 112 -10.59 0.44 7.79
CA SER A 112 -11.41 -0.26 8.79
C SER A 112 -10.88 0.00 10.21
N ASP A 113 -11.71 -0.15 11.25
CA ASP A 113 -11.23 -0.04 12.64
C ASP A 113 -10.11 -1.04 12.94
N ARG A 114 -10.19 -2.22 12.32
CA ARG A 114 -9.17 -3.26 12.45
C ARG A 114 -7.82 -2.81 11.92
N ALA A 115 -7.77 -2.05 10.83
CA ALA A 115 -6.52 -1.54 10.27
C ALA A 115 -5.81 -0.63 11.30
N ASN A 116 -6.56 0.32 11.88
CA ASN A 116 -6.02 1.20 12.92
C ASN A 116 -5.59 0.39 14.15
N ARG A 117 -6.46 -0.48 14.67
CA ARG A 117 -6.15 -1.29 15.87
C ARG A 117 -4.88 -2.14 15.68
N THR A 118 -4.79 -2.84 14.56
CA THR A 118 -3.62 -3.69 14.24
C THR A 118 -2.34 -2.86 14.13
N THR A 119 -2.44 -1.62 13.66
CA THR A 119 -1.29 -0.72 13.57
C THR A 119 -0.73 -0.45 14.96
N PHE A 120 -1.58 -0.06 15.91
CA PHE A 120 -1.16 0.20 17.29
C PHE A 120 -0.77 -1.06 18.07
N GLU A 121 -1.37 -2.21 17.78
CA GLU A 121 -0.95 -3.50 18.36
C GLU A 121 0.48 -3.88 17.94
N LYS A 122 0.93 -3.40 16.77
CA LYS A 122 2.28 -3.64 16.25
C LYS A 122 3.28 -2.54 16.60
N THR A 123 2.82 -1.45 17.19
CA THR A 123 3.68 -0.37 17.68
C THR A 123 4.10 -0.70 19.11
N ASP A 124 5.39 -0.62 19.37
CA ASP A 124 5.90 -0.70 20.73
C ASP A 124 5.39 0.50 21.54
N LYS A 125 4.74 0.22 22.67
CA LYS A 125 4.12 1.26 23.51
C LYS A 125 5.14 2.15 24.21
N SER A 126 6.35 1.65 24.42
CA SER A 126 7.42 2.37 25.13
C SER A 126 8.21 3.28 24.20
N THR A 127 8.56 2.80 23.01
CA THR A 127 9.39 3.53 22.05
C THR A 127 8.59 4.23 20.95
N GLY A 128 7.32 3.86 20.76
CA GLY A 128 6.50 4.34 19.64
C GLY A 128 6.94 3.77 18.28
N VAL A 129 7.90 2.83 18.26
CA VAL A 129 8.46 2.27 17.03
C VAL A 129 7.54 1.17 16.48
N LEU A 130 7.28 1.22 15.18
CA LEU A 130 6.52 0.18 14.49
C LEU A 130 7.39 -1.05 14.25
N SER A 131 6.85 -2.22 14.61
CA SER A 131 7.47 -3.51 14.27
C SER A 131 7.50 -3.75 12.74
N LEU A 132 8.59 -4.29 12.24
CA LEU A 132 8.78 -4.62 10.81
C LEU A 132 7.67 -5.52 10.24
N GLU A 133 7.35 -5.34 8.95
CA GLU A 133 6.41 -6.22 8.24
C GLU A 133 7.03 -7.59 7.93
N MET A 134 6.53 -8.62 8.61
CA MET A 134 6.99 -10.00 8.49
C MET A 134 6.01 -10.92 7.74
N ARG A 135 5.03 -10.38 6.99
CA ARG A 135 4.13 -11.24 6.19
C ARG A 135 4.94 -12.03 5.17
N GLY A 136 4.71 -13.34 5.11
CA GLY A 136 5.48 -14.27 4.26
C GLY A 136 6.82 -14.69 4.87
N LYS A 137 7.35 -13.94 5.85
CA LYS A 137 8.61 -14.20 6.55
C LYS A 137 8.35 -14.90 7.87
N HIS A 138 8.08 -16.19 7.81
CA HIS A 138 7.65 -17.00 8.96
C HIS A 138 8.80 -17.83 9.57
N GLY A 139 10.01 -17.75 9.02
CA GLY A 139 11.23 -18.42 9.53
C GLY A 139 11.20 -19.96 9.45
N LYS A 140 10.04 -20.57 9.21
CA LYS A 140 9.83 -22.02 9.11
C LYS A 140 9.99 -22.56 7.68
N GLY A 141 10.65 -21.80 6.81
CA GLY A 141 11.01 -22.32 5.49
C GLY A 141 12.01 -23.46 5.67
N ARG A 142 11.78 -24.60 5.01
CA ARG A 142 12.83 -25.62 4.89
C ARG A 142 13.93 -25.02 4.03
N ASN A 143 15.10 -24.80 4.61
CA ASN A 143 16.28 -24.46 3.85
C ASN A 143 16.84 -25.75 3.26
N LEU A 144 17.16 -25.74 1.97
CA LEU A 144 17.95 -26.81 1.37
C LEU A 144 19.38 -26.69 1.88
N ASP A 145 20.04 -27.83 2.03
CA ASP A 145 21.45 -27.86 2.35
C ASP A 145 22.28 -27.14 1.27
N GLU A 146 23.36 -26.49 1.69
CA GLU A 146 24.18 -25.66 0.79
C GLU A 146 24.77 -26.49 -0.37
N GLU A 147 25.05 -27.76 -0.15
CA GLU A 147 25.57 -28.67 -1.17
C GLU A 147 24.51 -28.94 -2.26
N LEU A 148 23.26 -29.19 -1.86
CA LEU A 148 22.15 -29.39 -2.80
C LEU A 148 21.86 -28.13 -3.61
N VAL A 149 22.00 -26.94 -3.01
CA VAL A 149 21.86 -25.67 -3.72
C VAL A 149 22.96 -25.50 -4.78
N LYS A 150 24.21 -25.89 -4.47
CA LYS A 150 25.31 -25.86 -5.44
C LYS A 150 25.06 -26.82 -6.61
N ILE A 151 24.63 -28.06 -6.31
CA ILE A 151 24.29 -29.05 -7.35
C ILE A 151 23.21 -28.51 -8.28
N ALA A 152 22.14 -27.92 -7.72
CA ALA A 152 21.08 -27.34 -8.51
C ALA A 152 21.57 -26.20 -9.42
N LYS A 153 22.43 -25.31 -8.92
CA LYS A 153 23.03 -24.23 -9.73
C LYS A 153 23.86 -24.76 -10.90
N VAL A 154 24.74 -25.72 -10.65
CA VAL A 154 25.56 -26.37 -11.69
C VAL A 154 24.67 -27.05 -12.73
N HIS A 155 23.57 -27.67 -12.31
CA HIS A 155 22.63 -28.29 -13.24
C HIS A 155 21.91 -27.24 -14.10
N ILE A 156 21.45 -26.14 -13.53
CA ILE A 156 20.82 -25.02 -14.26
C ILE A 156 21.76 -24.46 -15.33
N GLU A 157 23.05 -24.33 -15.04
CA GLU A 157 24.05 -23.83 -15.98
C GLU A 157 24.30 -24.76 -17.18
N LYS A 158 24.03 -26.07 -17.02
CA LYS A 158 24.13 -27.05 -18.12
C LYS A 158 22.95 -26.97 -19.08
N ILE A 159 21.86 -26.31 -18.72
CA ILE A 159 20.70 -26.14 -19.60
C ILE A 159 21.02 -25.03 -20.60
N PRO A 160 21.07 -25.32 -21.92
CA PRO A 160 21.36 -24.31 -22.93
C PRO A 160 20.28 -23.22 -22.89
N ARG A 161 20.70 -21.96 -22.75
CA ARG A 161 19.79 -20.83 -22.82
C ARG A 161 19.39 -20.62 -24.27
N ILE A 162 18.10 -20.75 -24.56
CA ILE A 162 17.56 -20.39 -25.87
C ILE A 162 17.61 -18.86 -25.95
N ILE A 163 18.65 -18.33 -26.58
CA ILE A 163 18.69 -16.97 -27.08
C ILE A 163 17.98 -17.04 -28.43
N VAL A 164 16.74 -16.55 -28.51
CA VAL A 164 16.08 -16.39 -29.81
C VAL A 164 16.77 -15.21 -30.49
N ASP A 165 17.74 -15.52 -31.35
CA ASP A 165 18.47 -14.53 -32.13
C ASP A 165 17.50 -13.80 -33.07
N LEU A 166 17.35 -12.50 -32.85
CA LEU A 166 16.65 -11.53 -33.71
C LEU A 166 17.43 -11.25 -35.03
N LYS A 167 18.03 -12.29 -35.65
CA LYS A 167 18.86 -12.18 -36.86
C LYS A 167 18.31 -12.89 -38.10
N VAL A 168 17.04 -13.30 -38.11
CA VAL A 168 16.37 -13.82 -39.33
C VAL A 168 15.35 -12.81 -39.88
N LEU A 169 15.78 -11.56 -40.07
CA LEU A 169 15.09 -10.57 -40.91
C LEU A 169 16.11 -9.75 -41.73
N GLY A 170 17.14 -10.40 -42.26
CA GLY A 170 18.32 -9.72 -42.83
C GLY A 170 18.89 -10.30 -44.12
N SER A 171 18.13 -11.08 -44.90
CA SER A 171 18.63 -11.57 -46.20
C SER A 171 17.50 -12.02 -47.14
N ILE A 172 16.72 -11.05 -47.64
CA ILE A 172 16.07 -11.13 -48.95
C ILE A 172 16.19 -9.74 -49.61
N SER A 173 17.35 -9.48 -50.21
CA SER A 173 17.55 -8.59 -51.36
C SER A 173 18.35 -9.44 -52.36
N MET A 174 17.83 -9.84 -53.51
CA MET A 174 17.64 -9.00 -54.70
C MET A 174 16.80 -9.80 -55.71
N VAL A 175 15.78 -9.17 -56.27
CA VAL A 175 15.59 -9.22 -57.73
C VAL A 175 15.17 -7.82 -58.17
N GLU A 176 16.12 -7.16 -58.82
CA GLU A 176 15.97 -5.87 -59.45
C GLU A 176 15.14 -5.95 -60.74
N ASN A 177 14.39 -4.87 -60.96
CA ASN A 177 14.13 -4.20 -62.24
C ASN A 177 13.29 -4.92 -63.31
N LEU A 178 12.09 -4.35 -63.55
CA LEU A 178 11.60 -4.08 -64.90
C LEU A 178 10.88 -2.72 -64.97
N SER A 179 11.54 -1.83 -65.72
CA SER A 179 11.05 -0.74 -66.56
C SER A 179 10.13 0.35 -65.98
N SER A 180 10.76 1.52 -65.80
CA SER A 180 10.34 2.82 -66.33
C SER A 180 9.24 2.80 -67.40
N ASN A 181 8.20 3.61 -67.22
CA ASN A 181 7.76 4.67 -68.14
C ASN A 181 6.52 5.40 -67.59
N PHE A 182 6.32 6.62 -68.09
CA PHE A 182 5.13 7.47 -67.96
C PHE A 182 5.02 8.43 -66.75
N THR A 183 5.80 9.51 -66.82
CA THR A 183 5.24 10.87 -66.62
C THR A 183 5.82 11.80 -67.68
N GLU A 184 5.01 12.18 -68.67
CA GLU A 184 4.88 13.52 -69.27
C GLU A 184 4.14 13.44 -70.61
N THR A 185 2.96 14.05 -70.68
CA THR A 185 2.61 15.01 -71.75
C THR A 185 1.31 15.73 -71.40
N ILE A 186 1.41 17.06 -71.35
CA ILE A 186 0.45 18.11 -71.75
C ILE A 186 -0.85 18.22 -70.94
#